data_AF-A0A2J4YUM3-F1
#
_entry.id   AF-A0A2J4YUM3-F1
#
_cell.length_a   1.000
_cell.length_b   1.000
_cell.length_c   1.000
_cell.angle_alpha   90.00
_cell.angle_beta   90.00
_cell.angle_gamma   90.00
#
_symmetry.space_group_name_H-M   'P 1'
#
loop_
_entity.id
_entity.type
_entity.pdbx_description
1 polymer ?
#
loop_
_entity_poly.entity_id
_entity_poly.type
_entity_poly.pdbx_seq_one_letter_code
_entity_poly.pdbx_strand_id
1 'polypeptide(L)'
;DHTQRIELQQGRTRKAERWGPRTLDLDIMLFGNEVINTPRLTVPHYDMQNRGFMLWPLFEIAPELCFPDGLALRDVLANLGAEKPASW
;
A
#
# COMPACT_ATOMS: atom_id res chain seq x y z
N ASP A 1 2.21 -13.29 -9.40
CA ASP A 1 3.28 -14.06 -8.71
C ASP A 1 4.65 -13.39 -8.66
N HIS A 2 4.93 -12.34 -9.45
CA HIS A 2 6.27 -11.72 -9.46
C HIS A 2 6.69 -11.05 -8.14
N THR A 3 5.81 -10.26 -7.52
CA THR A 3 6.09 -9.58 -6.23
C THR A 3 6.45 -10.60 -5.14
N GLN A 4 5.62 -11.64 -5.00
CA GLN A 4 5.86 -12.74 -4.06
C GLN A 4 7.20 -13.46 -4.34
N ARG A 5 7.54 -13.70 -5.62
CA ARG A 5 8.83 -14.30 -5.98
C ARG A 5 10.00 -13.42 -5.53
N ILE A 6 9.91 -12.10 -5.72
CA ILE A 6 10.98 -11.16 -5.34
C ILE A 6 11.17 -11.17 -3.82
N GLU A 7 10.08 -11.12 -3.04
CA GLU A 7 10.17 -11.18 -1.58
C GLU A 7 10.85 -12.47 -1.09
N LEU A 8 10.52 -13.62 -1.69
CA LEU A 8 11.17 -14.89 -1.38
C LEU A 8 12.66 -14.86 -1.71
N GLN A 9 13.04 -14.28 -2.87
CA GLN A 9 14.44 -14.11 -3.27
C GLN A 9 15.19 -13.14 -2.34
N GLN A 10 14.49 -12.21 -1.68
CA GLN A 10 15.02 -11.28 -0.68
C GLN A 10 14.88 -11.81 0.76
N GLY A 11 14.67 -13.12 0.93
CA GLY A 11 14.74 -13.77 2.24
C GLY A 11 13.46 -13.70 3.08
N ARG A 12 12.29 -13.38 2.50
CA ARG A 12 11.02 -13.41 3.24
C ARG A 12 10.74 -14.84 3.75
N THR A 13 10.64 -14.98 5.07
CA THR A 13 10.23 -16.23 5.74
C THR A 13 8.82 -16.05 6.32
N ARG A 14 7.92 -17.01 6.08
CA ARG A 14 6.56 -16.97 6.65
C ARG A 14 6.61 -17.49 8.09
N LYS A 15 6.42 -16.58 9.05
CA LYS A 15 6.31 -16.89 10.49
C LYS A 15 4.84 -17.01 10.88
N ALA A 16 4.58 -17.66 12.02
CA ALA A 16 3.22 -17.80 12.56
C ALA A 16 2.64 -16.47 13.09
N GLU A 17 3.51 -15.53 13.46
CA GLU A 17 3.12 -14.21 13.98
C GLU A 17 2.56 -13.30 12.87
N ARG A 18 1.36 -12.77 13.09
CA ARG A 18 0.74 -11.78 12.20
C ARG A 18 1.39 -10.41 12.42
N TRP A 19 1.77 -9.73 11.33
CA TRP A 19 2.45 -8.43 11.33
C TRP A 19 3.88 -8.41 11.92
N GLY A 20 4.51 -9.56 12.05
CA GLY A 20 5.93 -9.64 12.42
C GLY A 20 6.88 -8.96 11.41
N PRO A 21 8.13 -8.71 11.82
CA PRO A 21 9.14 -8.12 10.95
C PRO A 21 9.43 -9.00 9.74
N ARG A 22 9.66 -8.36 8.60
CA ARG A 22 9.91 -8.98 7.30
C ARG A 22 11.06 -8.25 6.59
N THR A 23 11.84 -8.99 5.81
CA THR A 23 12.99 -8.45 5.08
C THR A 23 12.56 -7.49 3.98
N LEU A 24 11.52 -7.86 3.23
CA LEU A 24 10.90 -7.05 2.19
C LEU A 24 9.41 -7.38 2.13
N ASP A 25 8.61 -6.37 1.80
CA ASP A 25 7.18 -6.50 1.53
C ASP A 25 6.80 -5.61 0.36
N LEU A 26 6.10 -6.18 -0.61
CA LEU A 26 5.69 -5.53 -1.84
C LEU A 26 4.17 -5.63 -1.95
N ASP A 27 3.50 -4.59 -1.46
CA ASP A 27 2.05 -4.47 -1.55
C ASP A 27 1.63 -3.79 -2.86
N ILE A 28 0.66 -4.39 -3.57
CA ILE A 28 0.00 -3.72 -4.70
C ILE A 28 -1.06 -2.80 -4.12
N MET A 29 -0.77 -1.50 -4.11
CA MET A 29 -1.69 -0.48 -3.60
C MET A 29 -2.84 -0.20 -4.57
N LEU A 30 -2.52 0.04 -5.83
CA LEU A 30 -3.45 0.35 -6.92
C LEU A 30 -3.02 -0.37 -8.19
N PHE A 31 -3.97 -0.60 -9.10
CA PHE A 31 -3.71 -1.16 -10.43
C PHE A 31 -4.52 -0.39 -11.46
N GLY A 32 -4.00 0.76 -11.90
CA GLY A 32 -4.81 1.75 -12.62
C GLY A 32 -6.06 2.10 -11.81
N ASN A 33 -7.23 2.05 -12.46
CA ASN A 33 -8.53 2.29 -11.84
C ASN A 33 -9.30 0.99 -11.54
N GLU A 34 -8.64 -0.17 -11.59
CA GLU A 34 -9.30 -1.46 -11.40
C GLU A 34 -9.67 -1.69 -9.93
N VAL A 35 -10.83 -2.33 -9.73
CA VAL A 35 -11.25 -2.90 -8.44
C VAL A 35 -11.19 -4.41 -8.54
N ILE A 36 -10.23 -5.01 -7.84
CA ILE A 36 -9.95 -6.45 -7.89
C ILE A 36 -10.30 -7.06 -6.55
N ASN A 37 -11.25 -7.99 -6.54
CA ASN A 37 -11.67 -8.74 -5.35
C ASN A 37 -11.62 -10.23 -5.63
N THR A 38 -10.47 -10.86 -5.32
CA THR A 38 -10.26 -12.29 -5.48
C THR A 38 -9.72 -12.89 -4.17
N PRO A 39 -9.76 -14.23 -4.00
CA PRO A 39 -9.16 -14.86 -2.81
C PRO A 39 -7.66 -14.58 -2.60
N ARG A 40 -6.94 -14.15 -3.65
CA ARG A 40 -5.48 -13.91 -3.61
C ARG A 40 -5.09 -12.44 -3.60
N LEU A 41 -5.97 -11.55 -4.03
CA LEU A 41 -5.65 -10.15 -4.28
C LEU A 41 -6.87 -9.26 -4.06
N THR A 42 -6.67 -8.21 -3.27
CA THR A 42 -7.61 -7.11 -3.04
C THR A 42 -6.94 -5.81 -3.46
N VAL A 43 -7.51 -5.14 -4.47
CA VAL A 43 -7.05 -3.82 -4.96
C VAL A 43 -8.28 -2.91 -5.11
N PRO A 44 -8.25 -1.65 -4.61
CA PRO A 44 -7.17 -1.01 -3.84
C PRO A 44 -6.78 -1.78 -2.57
N HIS A 45 -5.52 -1.66 -2.13
CA HIS A 45 -5.06 -2.36 -0.92
C HIS A 45 -5.98 -1.99 0.27
N TYR A 46 -6.60 -3.00 0.89
CA TYR A 46 -7.75 -2.85 1.80
C TYR A 46 -7.57 -1.86 2.96
N ASP A 47 -6.34 -1.64 3.40
CA ASP A 47 -6.02 -0.79 4.56
C ASP A 47 -5.09 0.38 4.21
N MET A 48 -4.87 0.67 2.91
CA MET A 48 -3.91 1.71 2.53
C MET A 48 -4.37 3.12 2.95
N GLN A 49 -5.68 3.38 2.90
CA GLN A 49 -6.25 4.68 3.24
C GLN A 49 -6.14 5.01 4.75
N ASN A 50 -5.83 4.01 5.60
CA ASN A 50 -5.60 4.20 7.03
C ASN A 50 -4.12 4.32 7.39
N ARG A 51 -3.20 4.30 6.41
CA ARG A 51 -1.76 4.14 6.64
C ARG A 51 -0.97 5.30 6.05
N GLY A 52 -0.55 6.23 6.90
CA GLY A 52 0.26 7.39 6.50
C GLY A 52 1.56 6.99 5.79
N PHE A 53 2.23 5.93 6.24
CA PHE A 53 3.47 5.43 5.61
C PHE A 53 3.27 4.86 4.19
N MET A 54 2.03 4.55 3.79
CA MET A 54 1.69 4.20 2.42
C MET A 54 1.27 5.44 1.62
N LEU A 55 0.42 6.29 2.20
CA LEU A 55 -0.16 7.43 1.50
C LEU A 55 0.83 8.58 1.27
N TRP A 56 1.72 8.88 2.21
CA TRP A 56 2.69 9.97 2.06
C TRP A 56 3.65 9.71 0.87
N PRO A 57 4.33 8.56 0.76
CA PRO A 57 5.15 8.27 -0.41
C PRO A 57 4.35 8.24 -1.72
N LEU A 58 3.11 7.76 -1.69
CA LEU A 58 2.25 7.81 -2.89
C LEU A 58 1.93 9.25 -3.30
N PHE A 59 1.63 10.12 -2.34
CA PHE A 59 1.32 11.53 -2.59
C PHE A 59 2.53 12.28 -3.15
N GLU A 60 3.75 11.95 -2.73
CA GLU A 60 4.98 12.54 -3.28
C GLU A 60 5.17 12.26 -4.77
N ILE A 61 4.77 11.07 -5.26
CA ILE A 61 4.94 10.68 -6.67
C ILE A 61 3.69 10.89 -7.53
N ALA A 62 2.50 11.02 -6.92
CA ALA A 62 1.22 11.13 -7.61
C ALA A 62 0.22 12.02 -6.84
N PRO A 63 0.48 13.34 -6.71
CA PRO A 63 -0.31 14.23 -5.86
C PRO A 63 -1.77 14.45 -6.32
N GLU A 64 -2.02 14.29 -7.62
CA GLU A 64 -3.35 14.45 -8.24
C GLU A 64 -4.09 13.12 -8.44
N LEU A 65 -3.62 12.05 -7.77
CA LEU A 65 -4.24 10.74 -7.85
C LEU A 65 -5.66 10.74 -7.26
N CYS A 66 -6.61 10.18 -8.00
CA CYS A 66 -7.93 9.82 -7.50
C CYS A 66 -8.03 8.30 -7.39
N PHE A 67 -8.63 7.83 -6.30
CA PHE A 67 -8.97 6.42 -6.10
C PHE A 67 -10.10 5.99 -7.05
N PRO A 68 -10.30 4.67 -7.26
CA PRO A 68 -11.40 4.16 -8.10
C PRO A 68 -12.81 4.58 -7.64
N ASP A 69 -12.98 4.90 -6.35
CA ASP A 69 -14.23 5.42 -5.77
C ASP A 69 -14.42 6.93 -5.95
N GLY A 70 -13.47 7.61 -6.60
CA GLY A 70 -13.48 9.05 -6.88
C GLY A 70 -12.88 9.92 -5.78
N LEU A 71 -12.46 9.36 -4.64
CA LEU A 71 -11.81 10.15 -3.60
C LEU A 71 -10.42 10.60 -4.06
N ALA A 72 -10.08 11.88 -3.82
CA ALA A 72 -8.75 12.37 -4.11
C ALA A 72 -7.76 11.96 -3.00
N LEU A 73 -6.54 11.55 -3.37
CA LEU A 73 -5.50 11.16 -2.43
C LEU A 73 -5.20 12.25 -1.39
N ARG A 74 -5.17 13.51 -1.84
CA ARG A 74 -5.00 14.69 -0.98
C ARG A 74 -6.04 14.75 0.13
N ASP A 75 -7.30 14.43 -0.16
CA ASP A 75 -8.41 14.54 0.79
C ASP A 75 -8.36 13.38 1.78
N VAL A 76 -8.07 12.16 1.30
CA VAL A 76 -7.86 11.00 2.17
C VAL A 76 -6.70 11.25 3.14
N LEU A 77 -5.58 11.78 2.64
CA LEU A 77 -4.41 12.06 3.47
C LEU A 77 -4.68 13.16 4.50
N ALA A 78 -5.37 14.24 4.10
CA ALA A 78 -5.78 15.31 5.01
C ALA A 78 -6.73 14.79 6.11
N ASN A 79 -7.71 13.95 5.74
CA ASN A 79 -8.67 13.37 6.67
C ASN A 79 -8.03 12.36 7.62
N LEU A 80 -7.02 11.62 7.17
CA LEU A 80 -6.27 10.68 8.01
C LEU A 80 -5.52 11.40 9.13
N GLY A 81 -5.09 12.65 8.90
CA GLY A 81 -4.36 13.45 9.89
C GLY A 81 -3.00 12.86 10.28
N ALA A 82 -2.45 11.95 9.47
CA ALA A 82 -1.17 11.32 9.75
C ALA A 82 -0.02 12.32 9.51
N GLU A 83 0.90 12.40 10.47
CA GLU A 83 2.12 13.19 10.31
C GLU A 83 2.94 12.69 9.11
N LYS A 84 3.57 13.63 8.39
CA LYS A 84 4.49 13.28 7.31
C LYS A 84 5.70 12.54 7.91
N PRO A 85 6.01 11.31 7.46
CA PRO A 85 7.16 10.58 7.98
C PRO A 85 8.46 11.32 7.65
N ALA A 86 9.44 11.22 8.55
CA ALA A 86 10.79 11.69 8.27
C ALA A 86 11.39 10.89 7.10
N SER A 87 12.20 11.55 6.28
CA SER A 87 13.08 10.86 5.35
C SER A 87 14.08 10.02 6.13
N TRP A 88 14.27 8.77 5.71
CA TRP A 88 15.24 7.85 6.30
C TRP A 88 16.68 8.34 6.13
#